data_AF-A0A2U1M6W3-F1
#
_entry.id   AF-A0A2U1M6W3-F1
#
_cell.length_a   1.000
_cell.length_b   1.000
_cell.length_c   1.000
_cell.angle_alpha   90.00
_cell.angle_beta   90.00
_cell.angle_gamma   90.00
#
_symmetry.space_group_name_H-M   'P 1'
#
loop_
_entity.id
_entity.type
_entity.pdbx_description
1 polymer ?
#
loop_
_entity_poly.entity_id
_entity_poly.type
_entity_poly.pdbx_seq_one_letter_code
_entity_poly.pdbx_strand_id
1 'polypeptide(L)'
;MKIAACAARGLEFLHDKANPPVIYRYFKSSNILLGEGFQPKLSDFGLAKLGSTGVKSHVSPRVMGTYGYGAPKYAMIGQLTVESDVYNFGVVFLELITGRKAINSTAPQGQQNLITWNTRMKIAACAARGLEFLHDKANPPVIYRYFKSSNILLGEGFQPKLSDFGLAKLGSTGVKSHVSPRVMGTYGYGAPKYAMIGQLTVESDVYNFGVVFLELITGRKAINSTAPQGQQNLITWVTNPFVFFIP
;
A
#
# COMPACT_ATOMS: atom_id res chain seq x y z
N MET A 1 2.04 -11.40 3.27
CA MET A 1 1.95 -10.22 4.16
C MET A 1 3.09 -10.11 5.17
N LYS A 2 3.40 -11.14 5.99
CA LYS A 2 4.52 -11.08 6.96
C LYS A 2 5.87 -10.70 6.32
N ILE A 3 6.15 -11.25 5.12
CA ILE A 3 7.37 -10.96 4.37
C ILE A 3 7.52 -9.45 4.07
N ALA A 4 6.48 -8.86 3.47
CA ALA A 4 6.45 -7.43 3.13
C ALA A 4 6.57 -6.52 4.36
N ALA A 5 5.87 -6.86 5.46
CA ALA A 5 5.92 -6.07 6.69
C ALA A 5 7.31 -6.05 7.34
N CYS A 6 8.00 -7.18 7.36
CA CYS A 6 9.39 -7.23 7.84
C CYS A 6 10.35 -6.49 6.90
N ALA A 7 10.17 -6.61 5.58
CA ALA A 7 11.03 -5.93 4.63
C ALA A 7 10.84 -4.40 4.69
N ALA A 8 9.62 -3.92 4.94
CA ALA A 8 9.32 -2.51 5.21
C ALA A 8 10.02 -2.01 6.50
N ARG A 9 9.96 -2.78 7.59
CA ARG A 9 10.69 -2.47 8.83
C ARG A 9 12.20 -2.42 8.63
N GLY A 10 12.73 -3.29 7.77
CA GLY A 10 14.14 -3.27 7.38
C GLY A 10 14.52 -1.94 6.70
N LEU A 11 13.70 -1.47 5.75
CA LEU A 11 13.91 -0.16 5.11
C LEU A 11 13.77 1.00 6.09
N GLU A 12 12.75 0.99 6.96
CA GLU A 12 12.56 2.02 7.99
C GLU A 12 13.81 2.14 8.89
N PHE A 13 14.37 1.00 9.32
CA PHE A 13 15.61 1.00 10.09
C PHE A 13 16.77 1.66 9.33
N LEU A 14 16.95 1.31 8.05
CA LEU A 14 18.00 1.90 7.21
C LEU A 14 17.81 3.40 7.00
N HIS A 15 16.57 3.88 6.88
CA HIS A 15 16.26 5.28 6.59
C HIS A 15 16.29 6.18 7.82
N ASP A 16 15.82 5.68 8.97
CA ASP A 16 15.53 6.51 10.13
C ASP A 16 16.38 6.19 11.36
N LYS A 17 16.92 4.96 11.45
CA LYS A 17 17.73 4.52 12.60
C LYS A 17 19.23 4.47 12.29
N ALA A 18 19.61 4.24 11.03
CA ALA A 18 21.01 4.30 10.62
C ALA A 18 21.51 5.75 10.58
N ASN A 19 22.75 5.97 11.01
CA ASN A 19 23.41 7.27 10.95
C ASN A 19 24.82 7.14 10.34
N PRO A 20 25.07 7.69 9.14
CA PRO A 20 24.11 8.40 8.29
C PRO A 20 23.03 7.46 7.70
N PRO A 21 21.87 7.99 7.25
CA PRO A 21 20.82 7.20 6.61
C PRO A 21 21.35 6.37 5.45
N VAL A 22 20.86 5.14 5.30
CA VAL A 22 21.26 4.22 4.22
C VAL A 22 20.16 4.14 3.18
N ILE A 23 20.45 4.58 1.96
CA ILE A 23 19.58 4.39 0.80
C ILE A 23 19.97 3.07 0.14
N TYR A 24 19.09 2.08 0.21
CA TYR A 24 19.36 0.70 -0.17
C TYR A 24 19.54 0.53 -1.69
N ARG A 25 18.83 1.33 -2.50
CA ARG A 25 18.96 1.45 -3.98
C ARG A 25 18.52 0.23 -4.78
N TYR A 26 18.59 -0.95 -4.20
CA TYR A 26 18.48 -2.23 -4.90
C TYR A 26 17.43 -3.15 -4.28
N PHE A 27 16.27 -2.58 -3.97
CA PHE A 27 15.12 -3.30 -3.44
C PHE A 27 14.39 -4.11 -4.52
N LYS A 28 14.65 -5.41 -4.57
CA LYS A 28 14.01 -6.40 -5.46
C LYS A 28 13.66 -7.67 -4.67
N SER A 29 12.67 -8.43 -5.14
CA SER A 29 12.22 -9.68 -4.50
C SER A 29 13.35 -10.67 -4.26
N SER A 30 14.28 -10.81 -5.21
CA SER A 30 15.45 -11.69 -5.09
C SER A 30 16.48 -11.26 -4.05
N ASN A 31 16.36 -10.06 -3.49
CA ASN A 31 17.22 -9.55 -2.41
C ASN A 31 16.55 -9.59 -1.03
N ILE A 32 15.36 -10.20 -0.94
CA ILE A 32 14.68 -10.51 0.32
C ILE A 32 14.86 -12.01 0.57
N LEU A 33 15.86 -12.36 1.38
CA LEU A 33 16.15 -13.75 1.72
C LEU A 33 15.28 -14.22 2.88
N LEU A 34 14.81 -15.46 2.83
CA LEU A 34 14.07 -16.07 3.94
C LEU A 34 15.04 -16.92 4.78
N GLY A 35 15.25 -16.52 6.03
CA GLY A 35 16.00 -17.32 7.01
C GLY A 35 15.12 -18.39 7.69
N GLU A 36 15.68 -19.06 8.69
CA GLU A 36 14.95 -20.02 9.50
C GLU A 36 13.66 -19.42 10.09
N GLY A 37 12.57 -20.17 10.05
CA GLY A 37 11.25 -19.70 10.48
C GLY A 37 10.58 -18.69 9.54
N PHE A 38 10.97 -18.64 8.26
CA PHE A 38 10.43 -17.72 7.24
C PHE A 38 10.60 -16.23 7.60
N GLN A 39 11.65 -15.90 8.36
CA GLN A 39 11.97 -14.53 8.68
C GLN A 39 12.73 -13.88 7.52
N PRO A 40 12.16 -12.86 6.85
CA PRO A 40 12.84 -12.21 5.74
C PRO A 40 13.95 -11.29 6.23
N LYS A 41 15.05 -11.25 5.48
CA LYS A 41 16.20 -10.38 5.68
C LYS A 41 16.57 -9.72 4.35
N LEU A 42 16.93 -8.44 4.41
CA LEU A 42 17.49 -7.75 3.26
C LEU A 42 18.94 -8.21 3.06
N SER A 43 19.32 -8.59 1.84
CA SER A 43 20.68 -8.98 1.47
C SER A 43 21.33 -7.96 0.53
N ASP A 44 22.53 -8.19 0.01
CA ASP A 44 23.07 -7.42 -1.14
C ASP A 44 23.06 -5.88 -0.98
N PHE A 45 23.86 -5.38 -0.04
CA PHE A 45 24.07 -3.94 0.18
C PHE A 45 25.15 -3.34 -0.72
N GLY A 46 25.67 -4.08 -1.70
CA GLY A 46 26.84 -3.67 -2.50
C GLY A 46 26.65 -2.38 -3.30
N LEU A 47 25.40 -1.99 -3.55
CA LEU A 47 25.04 -0.75 -4.25
C LEU A 47 24.42 0.32 -3.34
N ALA A 48 24.22 0.01 -2.05
CA ALA A 48 23.66 0.94 -1.09
C ALA A 48 24.51 2.21 -1.00
N LYS A 49 23.86 3.33 -0.74
CA LYS A 49 24.51 4.64 -0.62
C LYS A 49 24.14 5.28 0.70
N LEU A 50 25.12 5.91 1.33
CA LEU A 50 24.88 6.75 2.49
C LEU A 50 24.24 8.06 1.99
N GLY A 51 23.13 8.43 2.61
CA GLY A 51 22.63 9.79 2.54
C GLY A 51 23.62 10.74 3.20
N SER A 52 23.56 12.02 2.84
CA SER A 52 24.35 13.03 3.55
C SER A 52 23.72 13.28 4.94
N THR A 53 24.53 13.62 5.93
CA THR A 53 24.03 14.01 7.26
C THR A 53 23.01 15.15 7.14
N GLY A 54 21.77 14.91 7.56
CA GLY A 54 20.67 15.88 7.45
C GLY A 54 19.93 15.87 6.10
N VAL A 55 20.45 15.19 5.07
CA VAL A 55 19.81 15.09 3.74
C VAL A 55 19.68 13.62 3.33
N LYS A 56 18.44 13.12 3.31
CA LYS A 56 18.08 11.73 2.91
C LYS A 56 18.16 11.50 1.38
N SER A 57 19.18 12.05 0.73
CA SER A 57 19.41 11.95 -0.71
C SER A 57 20.89 11.83 -1.08
N HIS A 58 21.16 11.28 -2.25
CA HIS A 58 22.47 11.12 -2.86
C HIS A 58 22.37 11.32 -4.37
N VAL A 59 23.20 12.18 -4.95
CA VAL A 59 23.27 12.33 -6.42
C VAL A 59 24.31 11.35 -6.96
N SER A 60 23.87 10.44 -7.83
CA SER A 60 24.76 9.43 -8.42
C SER A 60 25.14 9.82 -9.85
N PRO A 61 26.44 9.84 -10.21
CA PRO A 61 26.87 10.14 -11.58
C PRO A 61 26.50 9.03 -12.58
N ARG A 62 26.09 7.85 -12.08
CA ARG A 62 25.56 6.74 -12.87
C ARG A 62 24.24 6.27 -12.27
N VAL A 63 23.19 6.20 -13.09
CA VAL A 63 21.93 5.53 -12.73
C VAL A 63 22.19 4.02 -12.76
N MET A 64 22.05 3.35 -11.62
CA MET A 64 22.19 1.89 -11.49
C MET A 64 21.03 1.34 -10.68
N GLY A 65 20.45 0.23 -11.15
CA GLY A 65 19.30 -0.44 -10.55
C GLY A 65 18.79 -1.54 -11.47
N THR A 66 17.86 -2.36 -10.99
CA THR A 66 17.17 -3.33 -11.85
C THR A 66 16.09 -2.59 -12.63
N TYR A 67 16.14 -2.71 -13.96
CA TYR A 67 15.12 -2.14 -14.84
C TYR A 67 13.73 -2.57 -14.36
N GLY A 68 12.76 -1.66 -14.37
CA GLY A 68 11.38 -1.90 -13.89
C GLY A 68 11.13 -1.78 -12.39
N TYR A 69 12.17 -1.78 -11.55
CA TYR A 69 12.02 -1.59 -10.10
C TYR A 69 12.40 -0.17 -9.65
N GLY A 70 13.21 0.55 -10.44
CA GLY A 70 13.74 1.86 -10.06
C GLY A 70 12.74 3.01 -10.13
N ALA A 71 12.82 3.91 -9.16
CA ALA A 71 12.02 5.13 -9.11
C ALA A 71 12.22 6.04 -10.35
N PRO A 72 11.15 6.58 -10.96
CA PRO A 72 11.25 7.42 -12.16
C PRO A 72 12.14 8.65 -11.99
N LYS A 73 12.03 9.32 -10.82
CA LYS A 73 12.85 10.50 -10.50
C LYS A 73 14.33 10.16 -10.47
N TYR A 74 14.69 9.01 -9.91
CA TYR A 74 16.07 8.52 -9.92
C TYR A 74 16.56 8.21 -11.35
N ALA A 75 15.71 7.59 -12.17
CA ALA A 75 16.04 7.27 -13.55
C ALA A 75 16.25 8.51 -14.44
N MET A 76 15.49 9.59 -14.20
CA MET A 76 15.52 10.81 -15.01
C MET A 76 16.67 11.75 -14.64
N ILE A 77 16.93 11.95 -13.34
CA ILE A 77 17.85 13.01 -12.88
C ILE A 77 18.98 12.48 -11.98
N GLY A 78 19.12 11.16 -11.81
CA GLY A 78 20.20 10.55 -11.02
C GLY A 78 20.13 10.81 -9.51
N GLN A 79 19.07 11.49 -9.04
CA GLN A 79 18.84 11.78 -7.63
C GLN A 79 18.24 10.56 -6.93
N LEU A 80 19.05 9.89 -6.15
CA LEU A 80 18.66 8.73 -5.34
C LEU A 80 18.23 9.22 -3.96
N THR A 81 17.07 8.78 -3.48
CA THR A 81 16.51 9.24 -2.21
C THR A 81 15.87 8.09 -1.44
N VAL A 82 15.52 8.30 -0.17
CA VAL A 82 14.74 7.30 0.61
C VAL A 82 13.37 7.01 -0.04
N GLU A 83 12.75 8.00 -0.69
CA GLU A 83 11.51 7.79 -1.46
C GLU A 83 11.72 6.89 -2.67
N SER A 84 12.96 6.78 -3.17
CA SER A 84 13.29 5.84 -4.24
C SER A 84 13.19 4.40 -3.73
N ASP A 85 13.66 4.11 -2.52
CA ASP A 85 13.50 2.79 -1.90
C ASP A 85 12.03 2.45 -1.61
N VAL A 86 11.23 3.45 -1.22
CA VAL A 86 9.77 3.28 -1.02
C VAL A 86 9.08 2.92 -2.34
N TYR A 87 9.46 3.56 -3.45
CA TYR A 87 8.97 3.19 -4.78
C TYR A 87 9.35 1.75 -5.12
N ASN A 88 10.63 1.38 -4.97
CA ASN A 88 11.12 0.04 -5.28
C ASN A 88 10.43 -1.02 -4.40
N PHE A 89 10.20 -0.73 -3.11
CA PHE A 89 9.40 -1.57 -2.22
C PHE A 89 7.97 -1.75 -2.73
N GLY A 90 7.33 -0.69 -3.21
CA GLY A 90 6.00 -0.75 -3.82
C GLY A 90 5.94 -1.73 -5.00
N VAL A 91 6.95 -1.70 -5.87
CA VAL A 91 7.07 -2.64 -6.99
C VAL A 91 7.27 -4.08 -6.54
N VAL A 92 8.11 -4.32 -5.53
CA VAL A 92 8.29 -5.67 -4.95
C VAL A 92 7.02 -6.13 -4.23
N PHE A 93 6.33 -5.23 -3.54
CA PHE A 93 5.07 -5.53 -2.87
C PHE A 93 4.00 -5.97 -3.87
N LEU A 94 3.93 -5.31 -5.03
CA LEU A 94 3.09 -5.74 -6.15
C LEU A 94 3.46 -7.13 -6.66
N GLU A 95 4.76 -7.41 -6.86
CA GLU A 95 5.22 -8.73 -7.28
C GLU A 95 4.82 -9.80 -6.26
N LEU A 96 4.99 -9.53 -4.97
CA LEU A 96 4.61 -10.43 -3.88
C LEU A 96 3.10 -10.69 -3.82
N ILE A 97 2.25 -9.68 -4.08
CA ILE A 97 0.79 -9.83 -4.02
C ILE A 97 0.23 -10.47 -5.29
N THR A 98 0.79 -10.14 -6.45
CA THR A 98 0.26 -10.58 -7.73
C THR A 98 0.86 -11.90 -8.22
N GLY A 99 2.01 -12.31 -7.67
CA GLY A 99 2.81 -13.42 -8.19
C GLY A 99 3.42 -13.14 -9.57
N ARG A 100 3.42 -11.88 -10.03
CA ARG A 100 3.90 -11.47 -11.36
C ARG A 100 5.13 -10.60 -11.24
N LYS A 101 6.15 -10.85 -12.06
CA LYS A 101 7.32 -9.96 -12.15
C LYS A 101 6.90 -8.55 -12.58
N ALA A 102 7.59 -7.56 -12.02
CA ALA A 102 7.35 -6.13 -12.30
C ALA A 102 7.47 -5.76 -13.78
N ILE A 103 8.31 -6.48 -14.54
CA ILE A 103 8.37 -6.39 -15.99
C ILE A 103 7.84 -7.69 -16.56
N ASN A 104 6.76 -7.57 -17.34
CA ASN A 104 6.33 -8.63 -18.22
C ASN A 104 6.50 -8.16 -19.67
N SER A 105 7.60 -8.57 -20.31
CA SER A 105 7.94 -8.21 -21.69
C SER A 105 6.98 -8.77 -22.74
N THR A 106 5.97 -9.54 -22.33
CA THR A 106 4.96 -10.18 -23.20
C THR A 106 3.56 -9.58 -23.06
N ALA A 107 3.36 -8.52 -22.25
CA ALA A 107 2.05 -7.90 -22.09
C ALA A 107 1.64 -7.10 -23.35
N PRO A 108 0.43 -7.30 -23.91
CA PRO A 108 -0.04 -6.55 -25.08
C PRO A 108 -0.10 -5.04 -24.82
N GLN A 109 0.36 -4.24 -25.80
CA GLN A 109 0.46 -2.77 -25.71
C GLN A 109 -0.88 -2.04 -25.51
N GLY A 110 -2.03 -2.71 -25.66
CA GLY A 110 -3.38 -2.11 -25.62
C GLY A 110 -3.99 -1.84 -24.24
N GLN A 111 -3.30 -2.15 -23.13
CA GLN A 111 -3.80 -1.88 -21.75
C GLN A 111 -3.36 -0.51 -21.18
N GLN A 112 -2.96 0.44 -22.03
CA GLN A 112 -2.20 1.64 -21.61
C GLN A 112 -3.01 2.86 -21.11
N ASN A 113 -4.29 2.72 -20.77
CA ASN A 113 -5.02 3.77 -20.01
C ASN A 113 -5.08 3.45 -18.51
N LEU A 114 -3.95 3.02 -17.94
CA LEU A 114 -3.82 2.78 -16.51
C LEU A 114 -3.22 4.01 -15.84
N ILE A 115 -3.92 4.52 -14.81
CA ILE A 115 -3.37 5.52 -13.87
C ILE A 115 -1.99 5.02 -13.41
N THR A 116 -0.96 5.86 -13.56
CA THR A 116 0.43 5.48 -13.22
C THR A 116 0.57 5.10 -11.75
N TRP A 117 1.58 4.31 -11.39
CA TRP A 117 1.86 3.95 -10.00
C TRP A 117 1.96 5.17 -9.09
N ASN A 118 2.71 6.20 -9.53
CA ASN A 118 2.84 7.45 -8.78
C ASN A 118 1.48 8.11 -8.52
N THR A 119 0.61 8.14 -9.52
CA THR A 119 -0.73 8.69 -9.36
C THR A 119 -1.59 7.83 -8.43
N ARG A 120 -1.52 6.50 -8.51
CA ARG A 120 -2.22 5.58 -7.57
C ARG A 120 -1.76 5.80 -6.13
N MET A 121 -0.45 5.95 -5.90
CA MET A 121 0.11 6.21 -4.57
C MET A 121 -0.25 7.61 -4.08
N LYS A 122 -0.29 8.62 -4.97
CA LYS A 122 -0.80 9.95 -4.64
C LYS A 122 -2.27 9.89 -4.20
N ILE A 123 -3.09 9.12 -4.91
CA ILE A 123 -4.50 8.90 -4.55
C ILE A 123 -4.61 8.25 -3.17
N ALA A 124 -3.89 7.14 -2.95
CA ALA A 124 -3.87 6.44 -1.66
C ALA A 124 -3.44 7.35 -0.50
N ALA A 125 -2.33 8.08 -0.67
CA ALA A 125 -1.80 8.97 0.35
C ALA A 125 -2.74 10.13 0.67
N CYS A 126 -3.35 10.76 -0.34
CA CYS A 126 -4.34 11.82 -0.11
C CYS A 126 -5.61 11.28 0.56
N ALA A 127 -6.09 10.10 0.18
CA ALA A 127 -7.27 9.49 0.78
C ALA A 127 -7.01 9.08 2.25
N ALA A 128 -5.81 8.57 2.54
CA ALA A 128 -5.35 8.29 3.91
C ALA A 128 -5.30 9.57 4.77
N ARG A 129 -4.77 10.67 4.23
CA ARG A 129 -4.80 11.98 4.92
C ARG A 129 -6.21 12.48 5.19
N GLY A 130 -7.13 12.28 4.24
CA GLY A 130 -8.55 12.59 4.45
C GLY A 130 -9.13 11.80 5.62
N LEU A 131 -8.77 10.52 5.73
CA LEU A 131 -9.21 9.66 6.82
C LEU A 131 -8.58 10.02 8.17
N GLU A 132 -7.27 10.28 8.20
CA GLU A 132 -6.53 10.80 9.36
C GLU A 132 -7.15 12.10 9.88
N PHE A 133 -7.52 13.03 8.98
CA PHE A 133 -8.20 14.26 9.38
C PHE A 133 -9.50 13.98 10.11
N LEU A 134 -10.32 13.05 9.60
CA LEU A 134 -11.58 12.66 10.24
C LEU A 134 -11.37 11.99 11.60
N HIS A 135 -10.33 11.18 11.75
CA HIS A 135 -10.06 10.44 12.99
C HIS A 135 -9.40 11.29 14.07
N ASP A 136 -8.39 12.08 13.71
CA ASP A 136 -7.48 12.70 14.68
C ASP A 136 -7.64 14.22 14.77
N LYS A 137 -8.12 14.88 13.71
CA LYS A 137 -8.20 16.36 13.65
C LYS A 137 -9.61 16.88 13.85
N ALA A 138 -10.63 16.13 13.44
CA ALA A 138 -12.01 16.47 13.71
C ALA A 138 -12.32 16.33 15.22
N ASN A 139 -13.08 17.29 15.75
CA ASN A 139 -13.51 17.28 17.14
C ASN A 139 -15.04 17.47 17.22
N PRO A 140 -15.81 16.45 17.63
CA PRO A 140 -15.35 15.10 18.00
C PRO A 140 -14.85 14.30 16.78
N PRO A 141 -14.03 13.24 16.99
CA PRO A 141 -13.60 12.34 15.92
C PRO A 141 -14.76 11.84 15.07
N VAL A 142 -14.53 11.55 13.79
CA VAL A 142 -15.55 11.09 12.85
C VAL A 142 -15.14 9.74 12.26
N ILE A 143 -15.93 8.70 12.53
CA ILE A 143 -15.81 7.39 11.87
C ILE A 143 -16.58 7.47 10.56
N TYR A 144 -15.88 7.36 9.45
CA TYR A 144 -16.45 7.51 8.11
C TYR A 144 -17.35 6.34 7.71
N ARG A 145 -17.03 5.12 8.18
CA ARG A 145 -17.82 3.87 8.10
C ARG A 145 -18.05 3.31 6.70
N TYR A 146 -17.78 4.10 5.67
CA TYR A 146 -18.16 3.79 4.30
C TYR A 146 -17.03 4.08 3.31
N PHE A 147 -15.80 3.71 3.70
CA PHE A 147 -14.62 3.87 2.87
C PHE A 147 -14.57 2.79 1.76
N LYS A 148 -14.73 3.21 0.50
CA LYS A 148 -14.65 2.35 -0.69
C LYS A 148 -14.20 3.15 -1.90
N SER A 149 -13.69 2.47 -2.92
CA SER A 149 -13.15 3.13 -4.12
C SER A 149 -14.16 4.04 -4.83
N SER A 150 -15.44 3.66 -4.88
CA SER A 150 -16.50 4.48 -5.49
C SER A 150 -16.79 5.79 -4.76
N ASN A 151 -16.33 5.92 -3.51
CA ASN A 151 -16.54 7.12 -2.69
C ASN A 151 -15.28 8.02 -2.63
N ILE A 152 -14.27 7.70 -3.46
CA ILE A 152 -13.08 8.53 -3.65
C ILE A 152 -13.21 9.18 -5.02
N LEU A 153 -13.72 10.40 -5.03
CA LEU A 153 -13.90 11.16 -6.26
C LEU A 153 -12.56 11.72 -6.72
N LEU A 154 -12.26 11.60 -8.02
CA LEU A 154 -11.03 12.11 -8.61
C LEU A 154 -11.32 13.39 -9.37
N GLY A 155 -10.81 14.51 -8.88
CA GLY A 155 -10.85 15.80 -9.59
C GLY A 155 -9.72 15.94 -10.61
N GLU A 156 -9.56 17.15 -11.13
CA GLU A 156 -8.44 17.52 -12.00
C GLU A 156 -7.09 17.16 -11.36
N GLY A 157 -6.15 16.68 -12.16
CA GLY A 157 -4.82 16.27 -11.68
C GLY A 157 -4.84 15.07 -10.71
N PHE A 158 -5.90 14.26 -10.76
CA PHE A 158 -6.12 13.09 -9.89
C PHE A 158 -6.08 13.43 -8.40
N GLN A 159 -6.59 14.61 -8.02
CA GLN A 159 -6.70 14.98 -6.62
C GLN A 159 -7.94 14.30 -6.02
N PRO A 160 -7.78 13.34 -5.08
CA PRO A 160 -8.92 12.62 -4.55
C PRO A 160 -9.64 13.43 -3.47
N LYS A 161 -10.95 13.24 -3.38
CA LYS A 161 -11.82 13.76 -2.32
C LYS A 161 -12.75 12.65 -1.83
N LEU A 162 -12.93 12.55 -0.52
CA LEU A 162 -13.92 11.63 0.07
C LEU A 162 -15.34 12.20 -0.15
N SER A 163 -16.29 11.36 -0.55
CA SER A 163 -17.71 11.72 -0.74
C SER A 163 -18.63 10.99 0.26
N ASP A 164 -19.95 11.11 0.15
CA ASP A 164 -20.92 10.19 0.79
C ASP A 164 -20.77 9.97 2.30
N PHE A 165 -20.78 11.07 3.06
CA PHE A 165 -20.76 11.07 4.52
C PHE A 165 -22.09 10.66 5.18
N GLY A 166 -23.09 10.20 4.42
CA GLY A 166 -24.43 9.90 4.92
C GLY A 166 -24.50 8.77 5.96
N LEU A 167 -23.44 7.97 6.10
CA LEU A 167 -23.30 6.93 7.13
C LEU A 167 -22.24 7.24 8.19
N ALA A 168 -21.55 8.38 8.08
CA ALA A 168 -20.53 8.79 9.01
C ALA A 168 -21.13 8.95 10.42
N LYS A 169 -20.35 8.62 11.44
CA LYS A 169 -20.73 8.73 12.84
C LYS A 169 -19.68 9.47 13.62
N LEU A 170 -20.13 10.25 14.60
CA LEU A 170 -19.23 10.81 15.60
C LEU A 170 -18.66 9.64 16.41
N GLY A 171 -17.33 9.54 16.44
CA GLY A 171 -16.59 8.72 17.36
C GLY A 171 -16.82 9.22 18.79
N SER A 172 -16.78 8.29 19.73
CA SER A 172 -16.72 8.59 21.15
C SER A 172 -15.37 9.27 21.46
N THR A 173 -15.40 10.31 22.27
CA THR A 173 -14.20 10.89 22.89
C THR A 173 -13.72 9.95 24.00
N GLY A 174 -13.12 8.82 23.62
CA GLY A 174 -12.57 7.80 24.53
C GLY A 174 -12.52 6.39 23.92
N VAL A 175 -11.79 5.47 24.57
CA VAL A 175 -11.51 4.07 24.14
C VAL A 175 -12.77 3.18 23.99
N LYS A 176 -13.98 3.72 24.22
CA LYS A 176 -15.22 2.95 24.11
C LYS A 176 -15.65 2.87 22.65
N SER A 177 -15.53 1.69 22.06
CA SER A 177 -16.11 1.37 20.76
C SER A 177 -17.63 1.52 20.74
N HIS A 178 -18.19 2.07 19.67
CA HIS A 178 -19.64 2.09 19.47
C HIS A 178 -20.11 0.73 18.96
N VAL A 179 -20.90 0.01 19.76
CA VAL A 179 -21.66 -1.14 19.26
C VAL A 179 -22.83 -0.59 18.47
N SER A 180 -22.75 -0.69 17.14
CA SER A 180 -23.83 -0.21 16.28
C SER A 180 -24.95 -1.25 16.27
N PRO A 181 -26.21 -0.91 16.61
CA PRO A 181 -27.34 -1.85 16.61
C PRO A 181 -27.66 -2.38 15.20
N ARG A 182 -27.07 -1.78 14.16
CA ARG A 182 -27.13 -2.27 12.78
C ARG A 182 -25.74 -2.23 12.15
N VAL A 183 -25.29 -3.38 11.65
CA VAL A 183 -24.11 -3.49 10.79
C VAL A 183 -24.47 -2.94 9.42
N MET A 184 -23.72 -1.93 8.97
CA MET A 184 -23.88 -1.28 7.67
C MET A 184 -22.52 -1.22 6.99
N GLY A 185 -22.45 -1.51 5.69
CA GLY A 185 -21.22 -1.47 4.92
C GLY A 185 -21.44 -2.05 3.52
N THR A 186 -20.44 -1.91 2.66
CA THR A 186 -20.44 -2.56 1.34
C THR A 186 -19.76 -3.93 1.45
N TYR A 187 -20.40 -4.97 0.90
CA TYR A 187 -19.82 -6.32 0.88
C TYR A 187 -18.44 -6.31 0.20
N GLY A 188 -17.46 -6.99 0.80
CA GLY A 188 -16.07 -7.00 0.36
C GLY A 188 -15.15 -5.97 1.02
N TYR A 189 -15.70 -4.93 1.67
CA TYR A 189 -14.91 -3.89 2.33
C TYR A 189 -14.91 -4.01 3.86
N GLY A 190 -16.00 -4.52 4.45
CA GLY A 190 -16.22 -4.49 5.90
C GLY A 190 -15.17 -5.21 6.72
N ALA A 191 -14.73 -4.57 7.82
CA ALA A 191 -13.85 -5.18 8.80
C ALA A 191 -14.52 -6.40 9.45
N PRO A 192 -13.84 -7.57 9.57
CA PRO A 192 -14.44 -8.79 10.12
C PRO A 192 -15.03 -8.58 11.52
N LYS A 193 -14.32 -7.84 12.39
CA LYS A 193 -14.75 -7.55 13.76
C LYS A 193 -16.04 -6.73 13.78
N TYR A 194 -16.13 -5.70 12.96
CA TYR A 194 -17.35 -4.90 12.84
C TYR A 194 -18.51 -5.71 12.25
N ALA A 195 -18.24 -6.58 11.27
CA ALA A 195 -19.26 -7.45 10.67
C ALA A 195 -19.81 -8.50 11.65
N MET A 196 -18.95 -9.06 12.51
CA MET A 196 -19.31 -10.14 13.44
C MET A 196 -20.02 -9.63 14.70
N ILE A 197 -19.52 -8.56 15.32
CA ILE A 197 -19.98 -8.12 16.64
C ILE A 197 -20.51 -6.68 16.66
N GLY A 198 -20.62 -6.02 15.49
CA GLY A 198 -21.17 -4.67 15.38
C GLY A 198 -20.28 -3.57 15.96
N GLN A 199 -19.05 -3.89 16.37
CA GLN A 199 -18.12 -2.96 16.98
C GLN A 199 -17.52 -2.02 15.94
N LEU A 200 -18.05 -0.79 15.85
CA LEU A 200 -17.61 0.23 14.91
C LEU A 200 -16.54 1.11 15.58
N THR A 201 -15.38 1.21 14.94
CA THR A 201 -14.22 1.95 15.45
C THR A 201 -13.44 2.60 14.30
N VAL A 202 -12.48 3.47 14.63
CA VAL A 202 -11.55 4.06 13.64
C VAL A 202 -10.75 2.97 12.90
N GLU A 203 -10.41 1.86 13.56
CA GLU A 203 -9.73 0.72 12.94
C GLU A 203 -10.60 0.02 11.88
N SER A 204 -11.92 0.16 11.96
CA SER A 204 -12.83 -0.37 10.93
C SER A 204 -12.62 0.37 9.60
N ASP A 205 -12.45 1.69 9.66
CA ASP A 205 -12.14 2.50 8.48
C ASP A 205 -10.73 2.21 7.95
N VAL A 206 -9.75 1.97 8.83
CA VAL A 206 -8.38 1.59 8.43
C VAL A 206 -8.40 0.26 7.66
N TYR A 207 -9.20 -0.72 8.09
CA TYR A 207 -9.39 -1.95 7.33
C TYR A 207 -10.00 -1.68 5.95
N ASN A 208 -11.06 -0.86 5.89
CA ASN A 208 -11.70 -0.50 4.63
C ASN A 208 -10.73 0.21 3.68
N PHE A 209 -9.89 1.12 4.19
CA PHE A 209 -8.79 1.74 3.44
C PHE A 209 -7.82 0.68 2.90
N GLY A 210 -7.46 -0.32 3.69
CA GLY A 210 -6.64 -1.44 3.24
C GLY A 210 -7.22 -2.17 2.03
N VAL A 211 -8.54 -2.39 1.99
CA VAL A 211 -9.22 -2.98 0.83
C VAL A 211 -9.09 -2.08 -0.40
N VAL A 212 -9.35 -0.78 -0.26
CA VAL A 212 -9.19 0.19 -1.36
C VAL A 212 -7.73 0.28 -1.84
N PHE A 213 -6.78 0.21 -0.92
CA PHE A 213 -5.36 0.17 -1.25
C PHE A 213 -5.03 -1.06 -2.09
N LEU A 214 -5.57 -2.24 -1.74
CA LEU A 214 -5.45 -3.45 -2.56
C LEU A 214 -6.09 -3.28 -3.96
N GLU A 215 -7.22 -2.59 -4.08
CA GLU A 215 -7.81 -2.27 -5.39
C GLU A 215 -6.89 -1.38 -6.23
N LEU A 216 -6.32 -0.33 -5.62
CA LEU A 216 -5.41 0.59 -6.30
C LEU A 216 -4.16 -0.13 -6.80
N ILE A 217 -3.57 -1.01 -5.99
CA ILE A 217 -2.33 -1.70 -6.38
C ILE A 217 -2.61 -2.85 -7.37
N THR A 218 -3.68 -3.63 -7.19
CA THR A 218 -3.95 -4.80 -8.05
C THR A 218 -4.72 -4.48 -9.32
N GLY A 219 -5.44 -3.35 -9.36
CA GLY A 219 -6.40 -3.03 -10.41
C GLY A 219 -7.64 -3.94 -10.41
N ARG A 220 -7.84 -4.77 -9.38
CA ARG A 220 -9.01 -5.63 -9.22
C ARG A 220 -10.06 -4.93 -8.37
N LYS A 221 -11.34 -5.18 -8.65
CA LYS A 221 -12.45 -4.78 -7.78
C LYS A 221 -12.45 -5.64 -6.51
N ALA A 222 -12.85 -5.05 -5.38
CA ALA A 222 -12.98 -5.74 -4.09
C ALA A 222 -13.88 -6.98 -4.18
N ILE A 223 -14.95 -6.88 -4.98
CA ILE A 223 -15.80 -8.01 -5.38
C ILE A 223 -15.85 -8.05 -6.91
N ASN A 224 -15.48 -9.19 -7.48
CA ASN A 224 -15.62 -9.48 -8.89
C ASN A 224 -16.43 -10.77 -9.09
N SER A 225 -17.73 -10.63 -9.35
CA SER A 225 -18.65 -11.76 -9.53
C SER A 225 -18.33 -12.62 -10.75
N THR A 226 -17.61 -12.09 -11.75
CA THR A 226 -17.23 -12.82 -12.95
C THR A 226 -15.93 -13.62 -12.79
N ALA A 227 -15.23 -13.50 -11.66
CA ALA A 227 -14.02 -14.25 -11.38
C ALA A 227 -14.34 -15.72 -10.99
N PRO A 228 -13.39 -16.65 -11.16
CA PRO A 228 -13.52 -18.03 -10.70
C PRO A 228 -13.83 -18.13 -9.19
N GLN A 229 -14.47 -19.22 -8.79
CA GLN A 229 -14.77 -19.50 -7.39
C GLN A 229 -13.51 -19.43 -6.53
N GLY A 230 -13.59 -18.76 -5.38
CA GLY A 230 -12.43 -18.50 -4.51
C GLY A 230 -11.57 -17.29 -4.89
N GLN A 231 -11.80 -16.67 -6.06
CA GLN A 231 -11.13 -15.42 -6.48
C GLN A 231 -12.07 -14.21 -6.60
N GLN A 232 -13.35 -14.38 -6.29
CA GLN A 232 -14.37 -13.35 -6.40
C GLN A 232 -14.21 -12.25 -5.35
N ASN A 233 -13.70 -12.59 -4.16
CA ASN A 233 -13.40 -11.63 -3.10
C ASN A 233 -11.89 -11.33 -3.09
N LEU A 234 -11.55 -10.05 -3.21
CA LEU A 234 -10.15 -9.61 -3.27
C LEU A 234 -9.35 -10.01 -2.02
N ILE A 235 -9.96 -9.94 -0.83
CA ILE A 235 -9.33 -10.31 0.44
C ILE A 235 -9.07 -11.80 0.48
N THR A 236 -10.07 -12.63 0.15
CA THR A 236 -9.90 -14.08 0.05
C THR A 236 -8.81 -14.44 -0.95
N TRP A 237 -8.77 -13.75 -2.09
CA TRP A 237 -7.74 -13.98 -3.11
C TRP A 237 -6.32 -13.65 -2.61
N VAL A 238 -6.08 -12.47 -2.01
CA VAL A 238 -4.73 -12.10 -1.53
C VAL A 238 -4.27 -12.89 -0.29
N THR A 239 -5.22 -13.41 0.49
CA THR A 239 -4.93 -14.19 1.70
C THR A 239 -4.80 -15.68 1.43
N ASN A 240 -5.15 -16.14 0.23
CA ASN A 240 -5.06 -17.54 -0.14
C ASN A 240 -3.57 -17.97 -0.24
N PRO A 241 -3.11 -18.93 0.59
CA PRO A 241 -1.71 -19.35 0.61
C PRO A 241 -1.22 -19.95 -0.71
N PHE A 242 -2.12 -20.46 -1.56
CA PHE A 242 -1.75 -21.03 -2.86
C PHE A 242 -1.38 -19.99 -3.93
N VAL A 243 -1.62 -18.69 -3.69
CA VAL A 243 -1.09 -17.62 -4.58
C VAL A 243 0.44 -17.50 -4.46
N PHE A 244 1.03 -17.98 -3.36
CA PHE A 244 2.46 -17.91 -3.08
C PHE A 244 3.25 -19.15 -3.51
N PHE A 245 2.57 -20.19 -4.01
CA PHE A 245 3.17 -21.40 -4.55
C PHE A 245 2.71 -21.61 -5.99
N ILE A 246 3.39 -20.95 -6.92
CA ILE A 246 3.44 -21.40 -8.31
C ILE A 246 4.78 -22.15 -8.44
N PRO A 247 4.81 -23.37 -9.01
CA PRO A 247 6.04 -24.15 -9.20
C PRO A 247 7.10 -23.44 -10.05
#